data_AF-A0A0S7XDT3-F1
#
_entry.id   AF-A0A0S7XDT3-F1
#
_cell.length_a   1.000
_cell.length_b   1.000
_cell.length_c   1.000
_cell.angle_alpha   90.00
_cell.angle_beta   90.00
_cell.angle_gamma   90.00
#
_symmetry.space_group_name_H-M   'P 1'
#
loop_
_entity.id
_entity.type
_entity.pdbx_description
1 polymer ?
#
loop_
_entity_poly.entity_id
_entity_poly.type
_entity_poly.pdbx_seq_one_letter_code
_entity_poly.pdbx_strand_id
1 'polypeptide(L)'
;MNRLFSILVLLAVTTGIPAAGAWASVPDPVNSGWTWANLECGFTKAFICPAADSFITSAIFVSVRDQFDAPMPGVLVEASFYDDGCLWLCEPVRSFTQVDGVALLLIYGGLDVSGDTACCVVETEVKCMGVGIPYCVHVLPEPQVCTPTDTREWLSPDMTQGLGSENKVEGLDYAIFSTDWLTASCRSDYNCDGEVEGRDYSMFARHWLHLCP
;
A
#
# COMPACT_ATOMS: atom_id res chain seq x y z
N MET A 1 54.43 39.53 -54.61
CA MET A 1 53.76 38.25 -54.26
C MET A 1 53.00 38.45 -52.96
N ASN A 2 51.73 38.86 -53.03
CA ASN A 2 50.90 39.07 -51.85
C ASN A 2 49.93 37.89 -51.70
N ARG A 3 50.08 37.11 -50.62
CA ARG A 3 49.14 36.06 -50.23
C ARG A 3 48.12 36.67 -49.28
N LEU A 4 46.87 36.80 -49.73
CA LEU A 4 45.73 37.19 -48.91
C LEU A 4 45.11 35.92 -48.30
N PHE A 5 45.22 35.80 -46.97
CA PHE A 5 44.47 34.83 -46.16
C PHE A 5 43.03 35.32 -46.03
N SER A 6 42.06 34.49 -46.44
CA SER A 6 40.64 34.72 -46.16
C SER A 6 40.23 33.83 -44.99
N ILE A 7 39.97 34.43 -43.84
CA ILE A 7 39.38 33.76 -42.67
C ILE A 7 37.87 33.84 -42.83
N LEU A 8 37.23 32.70 -43.14
CA LEU A 8 35.79 32.57 -43.20
C LEU A 8 35.28 32.36 -41.77
N VAL A 9 34.67 33.39 -41.16
CA VAL A 9 33.99 33.27 -39.86
C VAL A 9 32.58 32.75 -40.12
N LEU A 10 32.34 31.47 -39.83
CA LEU A 10 30.99 30.91 -39.79
C LEU A 10 30.30 31.37 -38.50
N LEU A 11 29.38 32.32 -38.63
CA LEU A 11 28.48 32.71 -37.55
C LEU A 11 27.34 31.68 -37.48
N ALA A 12 27.46 30.70 -36.56
CA ALA A 12 26.37 29.77 -36.26
C ALA A 12 25.31 30.53 -35.46
N VAL A 13 24.24 30.98 -36.13
CA VAL A 13 23.04 31.52 -35.49
C VAL A 13 22.29 30.34 -34.86
N THR A 14 22.50 30.10 -33.57
CA THR A 14 21.69 29.19 -32.77
C THR A 14 20.33 29.84 -32.55
N THR A 15 19.37 29.55 -33.43
CA THR A 15 17.96 29.82 -33.15
C THR A 15 17.56 28.97 -31.95
N GLY A 16 17.57 29.56 -30.76
CA GLY A 16 17.04 28.96 -29.56
C GLY A 16 15.54 28.74 -29.75
N ILE A 17 15.17 27.56 -30.24
CA ILE A 17 13.81 27.06 -30.06
C ILE A 17 13.66 26.96 -28.54
N PRO A 18 12.76 27.73 -27.90
CA PRO A 18 12.47 27.51 -26.50
C PRO A 18 12.08 26.04 -26.40
N ALA A 19 12.86 25.25 -25.65
CA ALA A 19 12.44 23.92 -25.29
C ALA A 19 11.01 24.08 -24.78
N ALA A 20 10.05 23.47 -25.47
CA ALA A 20 8.67 23.47 -25.03
C ALA A 20 8.75 23.10 -23.55
N GLY A 21 8.39 24.03 -22.66
CA GLY A 21 8.43 23.78 -21.24
C GLY A 21 7.62 22.51 -21.06
N ALA A 22 8.29 21.41 -20.73
CA ALA A 22 7.61 20.17 -20.42
C ALA A 22 6.73 20.56 -19.24
N TRP A 23 5.44 20.74 -19.51
CA TRP A 23 4.47 20.99 -18.46
C TRP A 23 4.64 19.80 -17.54
N ALA A 24 5.10 20.04 -16.32
CA ALA A 24 5.23 18.98 -15.34
C ALA A 24 3.85 18.33 -15.25
N SER A 25 3.74 17.06 -15.64
CA SER A 25 2.48 16.33 -15.47
C SER A 25 2.18 16.28 -13.98
N VAL A 26 0.94 16.53 -13.64
CA VAL A 26 0.46 16.50 -12.24
C VAL A 26 -0.49 15.31 -12.14
N PRO A 27 -0.43 14.52 -11.06
CA PRO A 27 -1.41 13.47 -10.81
C PRO A 27 -2.82 14.04 -10.88
N ASP A 28 -3.69 13.39 -11.66
CA ASP A 28 -5.10 13.75 -11.80
C ASP A 28 -5.96 12.77 -11.00
N PRO A 29 -6.58 13.20 -9.88
CA PRO A 29 -7.48 12.36 -9.09
C PRO A 29 -8.68 11.81 -9.85
N VAL A 30 -9.09 12.44 -10.97
CA VAL A 30 -10.24 11.97 -11.77
C VAL A 30 -9.89 10.72 -12.58
N ASN A 31 -8.66 10.64 -13.09
CA ASN A 31 -8.17 9.54 -13.92
C ASN A 31 -7.29 8.55 -13.13
N SER A 32 -6.96 8.87 -11.89
CA SER A 32 -6.18 8.03 -10.98
C SER A 32 -7.10 7.30 -9.99
N GLY A 33 -6.61 6.20 -9.45
CA GLY A 33 -7.33 5.50 -8.39
C GLY A 33 -6.47 4.44 -7.73
N TRP A 34 -6.87 4.02 -6.55
CA TRP A 34 -6.28 2.86 -5.89
C TRP A 34 -7.34 1.89 -5.41
N THR A 35 -6.95 0.62 -5.30
CA THR A 35 -7.78 -0.46 -4.77
C THR A 35 -6.94 -1.43 -3.96
N TRP A 36 -7.61 -2.30 -3.22
CA TRP A 36 -6.97 -3.36 -2.48
C TRP A 36 -6.84 -4.62 -3.34
N ALA A 37 -5.75 -5.35 -3.14
CA ALA A 37 -5.55 -6.71 -3.61
C ALA A 37 -5.50 -7.66 -2.41
N ASN A 38 -5.85 -8.93 -2.63
CA ASN A 38 -5.75 -10.02 -1.64
C ASN A 38 -6.41 -9.69 -0.29
N LEU A 39 -7.65 -9.19 -0.35
CA LEU A 39 -8.44 -8.99 0.85
C LEU A 39 -9.06 -10.30 1.31
N GLU A 40 -9.21 -10.43 2.62
CA GLU A 40 -9.88 -11.56 3.24
C GLU A 40 -11.35 -11.25 3.51
N CYS A 41 -12.09 -12.29 3.91
CA CYS A 41 -13.43 -12.15 4.47
C CYS A 41 -14.43 -11.49 3.51
N GLY A 42 -14.42 -11.91 2.24
CA GLY A 42 -15.29 -11.34 1.22
C GLY A 42 -14.98 -9.87 0.92
N PHE A 43 -13.69 -9.51 0.87
CA PHE A 43 -13.19 -8.16 0.58
C PHE A 43 -13.40 -7.12 1.69
N THR A 44 -13.66 -7.56 2.92
CA THR A 44 -13.97 -6.66 4.04
C THR A 44 -12.79 -6.40 4.97
N LYS A 45 -11.78 -7.29 4.99
CA LYS A 45 -10.63 -7.17 5.90
C LYS A 45 -9.30 -7.17 5.16
N ALA A 46 -8.37 -6.34 5.61
CA ALA A 46 -6.99 -6.43 5.19
C ALA A 46 -6.25 -7.43 6.10
N PHE A 47 -5.49 -8.34 5.51
CA PHE A 47 -4.64 -9.28 6.23
C PHE A 47 -3.18 -8.93 5.94
N ILE A 48 -2.41 -8.54 6.95
CA ILE A 48 -1.00 -8.17 6.81
C ILE A 48 -0.10 -9.13 7.58
N CYS A 49 1.20 -9.12 7.29
CA CYS A 49 2.19 -9.76 8.15
C CYS A 49 3.55 -9.05 8.02
N PRO A 50 4.47 -9.26 8.98
CA PRO A 50 5.75 -8.57 8.99
C PRO A 50 6.62 -8.79 7.75
N ALA A 51 6.49 -9.95 7.07
CA ALA A 51 7.26 -10.27 5.86
C ALA A 51 6.54 -9.92 4.54
N ALA A 52 5.28 -9.46 4.58
CA ALA A 52 4.42 -9.19 3.43
C ALA A 52 4.45 -10.27 2.32
N ASP A 53 4.04 -11.51 2.62
CA ASP A 53 3.90 -12.57 1.61
C ASP A 53 2.85 -12.16 0.57
N SER A 54 3.33 -11.60 -0.54
CA SER A 54 2.55 -10.97 -1.63
C SER A 54 1.39 -11.80 -2.21
N PHE A 55 1.33 -13.09 -1.94
CA PHE A 55 0.23 -13.96 -2.39
C PHE A 55 -0.90 -14.12 -1.37
N ILE A 56 -0.66 -13.81 -0.10
CA ILE A 56 -1.65 -13.95 0.99
C ILE A 56 -1.97 -12.59 1.57
N THR A 57 -0.94 -11.76 1.81
CA THR A 57 -1.16 -10.49 2.46
C THR A 57 -1.82 -9.51 1.50
N SER A 58 -2.72 -8.73 2.06
CA SER A 58 -3.33 -7.59 1.40
C SER A 58 -2.28 -6.60 0.95
N ALA A 59 -2.50 -6.04 -0.23
CA ALA A 59 -1.63 -5.04 -0.83
C ALA A 59 -2.48 -3.93 -1.45
N ILE A 60 -1.87 -2.78 -1.70
CA ILE A 60 -2.55 -1.66 -2.34
C ILE A 60 -2.07 -1.54 -3.78
N PHE A 61 -3.00 -1.62 -4.73
CA PHE A 61 -2.76 -1.38 -6.14
C PHE A 61 -3.14 0.06 -6.48
N VAL A 62 -2.21 0.82 -7.05
CA VAL A 62 -2.41 2.23 -7.38
C VAL A 62 -2.18 2.44 -8.88
N SER A 63 -3.10 3.13 -9.54
CA SER A 63 -2.93 3.63 -10.91
C SER A 63 -2.90 5.15 -10.87
N VAL A 64 -1.81 5.73 -11.38
CA VAL A 64 -1.59 7.18 -11.44
C VAL A 64 -1.57 7.63 -12.89
N ARG A 65 -2.44 8.60 -13.19
CA ARG A 65 -2.59 9.21 -14.51
C ARG A 65 -2.56 10.72 -14.40
N ASP A 66 -2.17 11.38 -15.48
CA ASP A 66 -2.19 12.83 -15.57
C ASP A 66 -3.54 13.37 -16.09
N GLN A 67 -3.64 14.69 -16.24
CA GLN A 67 -4.85 15.36 -16.72
C GLN A 67 -5.24 15.04 -18.18
N PHE A 68 -4.38 14.33 -18.92
CA PHE A 68 -4.63 13.86 -20.28
C PHE A 68 -4.95 12.36 -20.31
N ASP A 69 -5.19 11.75 -19.15
CA ASP A 69 -5.38 10.30 -18.99
C ASP A 69 -4.15 9.49 -19.46
N ALA A 70 -2.95 10.11 -19.44
CA ALA A 70 -1.70 9.41 -19.74
C ALA A 70 -1.10 8.81 -18.45
N PRO A 71 -0.50 7.59 -18.51
CA PRO A 71 0.14 7.00 -17.34
C PRO A 71 1.33 7.84 -16.88
N MET A 72 1.52 7.94 -15.56
CA MET A 72 2.63 8.66 -14.95
C MET A 72 3.68 7.69 -14.42
N PRO A 73 4.77 7.39 -15.16
CA PRO A 73 5.80 6.46 -14.71
C PRO A 73 6.84 7.13 -13.79
N GLY A 74 7.41 6.35 -12.86
CA GLY A 74 8.51 6.76 -12.00
C GLY A 74 8.14 7.79 -10.93
N VAL A 75 6.85 7.96 -10.61
CA VAL A 75 6.40 8.86 -9.54
C VAL A 75 6.23 8.10 -8.23
N LEU A 76 6.60 8.74 -7.13
CA LEU A 76 6.46 8.17 -5.79
C LEU A 76 4.99 8.20 -5.37
N VAL A 77 4.51 7.07 -4.87
CA VAL A 77 3.19 6.90 -4.26
C VAL A 77 3.40 6.37 -2.84
N GLU A 78 2.67 6.95 -1.89
CA GLU A 78 2.78 6.62 -0.47
C GLU A 78 1.38 6.39 0.12
N ALA A 79 1.22 5.34 0.92
CA ALA A 79 0.03 5.09 1.72
C ALA A 79 0.23 5.60 3.15
N SER A 80 -0.81 6.20 3.71
CA SER A 80 -0.90 6.64 5.10
C SER A 80 -2.03 5.89 5.79
N PHE A 81 -1.83 5.55 7.05
CA PHE A 81 -2.75 4.76 7.85
C PHE A 81 -3.07 5.52 9.13
N TYR A 82 -4.35 5.55 9.48
CA TYR A 82 -4.87 6.21 10.66
C TYR A 82 -5.64 5.19 11.49
N ASP A 83 -5.17 4.94 12.70
CA ASP A 83 -5.70 3.95 13.63
C ASP A 83 -5.60 4.45 15.08
N ASP A 84 -6.19 3.72 16.02
CA ASP A 84 -6.21 4.08 17.45
C ASP A 84 -4.97 3.55 18.23
N GLY A 85 -3.86 3.27 17.54
CA GLY A 85 -2.61 2.77 18.11
C GLY A 85 -2.44 1.25 18.07
N CYS A 86 -3.23 0.56 17.25
CA CYS A 86 -3.16 -0.89 17.04
C CYS A 86 -2.27 -1.30 15.86
N LEU A 87 -1.93 -0.41 14.93
CA LEU A 87 -1.12 -0.75 13.75
C LEU A 87 0.37 -0.48 13.97
N TRP A 88 1.21 -1.44 13.58
CA TRP A 88 2.66 -1.34 13.70
C TRP A 88 3.38 -1.71 12.41
N LEU A 89 3.79 -0.68 11.67
CA LEU A 89 4.47 -0.84 10.39
C LEU A 89 5.98 -1.02 10.58
N CYS A 90 6.58 -1.88 9.76
CA CYS A 90 8.03 -2.07 9.69
C CYS A 90 8.70 -0.83 9.06
N GLU A 91 8.07 -0.27 8.04
CA GLU A 91 8.57 0.89 7.29
C GLU A 91 7.41 1.66 6.64
N PRO A 92 7.65 2.91 6.17
CA PRO A 92 6.65 3.62 5.39
C PRO A 92 6.25 2.85 4.12
N VAL A 93 4.94 2.70 3.90
CA VAL A 93 4.39 1.97 2.74
C VAL A 93 4.41 2.86 1.50
N ARG A 94 5.35 2.60 0.59
CA ARG A 94 5.55 3.42 -0.61
C ARG A 94 6.20 2.66 -1.75
N SER A 95 5.98 3.11 -2.98
CA SER A 95 6.60 2.56 -4.18
C SER A 95 6.62 3.58 -5.32
N PHE A 96 7.38 3.28 -6.38
CA PHE A 96 7.38 4.07 -7.60
C PHE A 96 6.49 3.41 -8.66
N THR A 97 5.73 4.22 -9.40
CA THR A 97 4.95 3.70 -10.53
C THR A 97 5.84 3.16 -11.64
N GLN A 98 5.38 2.09 -12.27
CA GLN A 98 6.01 1.46 -13.43
C GLN A 98 5.67 2.23 -14.72
N VAL A 99 6.12 1.69 -15.86
CA VAL A 99 5.95 2.32 -17.19
C VAL A 99 4.49 2.56 -17.60
N ASP A 100 3.56 1.82 -17.01
CA ASP A 100 2.12 1.90 -17.21
C ASP A 100 1.41 2.78 -16.16
N GLY A 101 2.17 3.48 -15.30
CA GLY A 101 1.61 4.33 -14.25
C GLY A 101 1.07 3.57 -13.05
N VAL A 102 1.39 2.27 -12.92
CA VAL A 102 0.90 1.42 -11.84
C VAL A 102 1.96 1.21 -10.77
N ALA A 103 1.56 1.22 -9.50
CA ALA A 103 2.38 0.82 -8.36
C ALA A 103 1.66 -0.24 -7.52
N LEU A 104 2.42 -1.22 -7.02
CA LEU A 104 1.98 -2.13 -5.96
C LEU A 104 2.67 -1.71 -4.67
N LEU A 105 1.90 -1.44 -3.62
CA LEU A 105 2.40 -1.15 -2.29
C LEU A 105 2.21 -2.38 -1.41
N LEU A 106 3.33 -2.96 -0.97
CA LEU A 106 3.35 -4.04 0.00
C LEU A 106 3.35 -3.45 1.41
N ILE A 107 2.61 -4.09 2.31
CA ILE A 107 2.44 -3.63 3.68
C ILE A 107 3.17 -4.61 4.60
N TYR A 108 4.28 -4.14 5.16
CA TYR A 108 5.07 -4.87 6.14
C TYR A 108 4.70 -4.36 7.53
N GLY A 109 4.15 -5.24 8.36
CA GLY A 109 3.84 -4.90 9.73
C GLY A 109 3.00 -5.94 10.45
N GLY A 110 2.68 -5.61 11.70
CA GLY A 110 1.83 -6.36 12.59
C GLY A 110 0.81 -5.46 13.27
N LEU A 111 0.14 -6.01 14.27
CA LEU A 111 -0.81 -5.31 15.11
C LEU A 111 -0.41 -5.42 16.58
N ASP A 112 -0.85 -4.49 17.41
CA ASP A 112 -0.93 -4.66 18.86
C ASP A 112 -2.39 -4.71 19.27
N VAL A 113 -2.91 -5.94 19.33
CA VAL A 113 -4.28 -6.27 19.69
C VAL A 113 -4.31 -7.17 20.90
N SER A 114 -3.29 -7.09 21.76
CA SER A 114 -3.05 -7.99 22.89
C SER A 114 -4.04 -7.89 24.06
N GLY A 115 -4.83 -6.81 24.15
CA GLY A 115 -5.87 -6.63 25.19
C GLY A 115 -7.20 -7.32 24.87
N ASP A 116 -8.28 -7.03 25.63
CA ASP A 116 -9.68 -7.32 25.23
C ASP A 116 -10.14 -6.41 24.07
N THR A 117 -9.19 -5.96 23.25
CA THR A 117 -9.39 -4.92 22.26
C THR A 117 -10.28 -5.41 21.14
N ALA A 118 -11.21 -4.53 20.75
CA ALA A 118 -11.96 -4.64 19.52
C ALA A 118 -11.02 -4.78 18.32
N CYS A 119 -11.56 -5.27 17.20
CA CYS A 119 -10.84 -5.44 15.95
C CYS A 119 -10.10 -4.13 15.59
N CYS A 120 -8.85 -4.24 15.11
CA CYS A 120 -8.10 -3.07 14.69
C CYS A 120 -8.74 -2.50 13.42
N VAL A 121 -9.28 -1.28 13.50
CA VAL A 121 -9.88 -0.59 12.35
C VAL A 121 -8.93 0.51 11.91
N VAL A 122 -8.60 0.51 10.61
CA VAL A 122 -7.62 1.43 10.03
C VAL A 122 -8.27 2.16 8.86
N GLU A 123 -8.19 3.49 8.88
CA GLU A 123 -8.45 4.33 7.72
C GLU A 123 -7.17 4.47 6.89
N THR A 124 -7.28 4.23 5.59
CA THR A 124 -6.18 4.25 4.63
C THR A 124 -6.38 5.39 3.63
N GLU A 125 -5.32 6.16 3.40
CA GLU A 125 -5.23 7.22 2.38
C GLU A 125 -4.01 6.96 1.49
N VAL A 126 -4.11 7.22 0.18
CA VAL A 126 -2.98 7.12 -0.75
C VAL A 126 -2.70 8.46 -1.40
N LYS A 127 -1.43 8.86 -1.44
CA LYS A 127 -0.98 10.12 -2.05
C LYS A 127 0.08 9.86 -3.11
N CYS A 128 0.05 10.67 -4.16
CA CYS A 128 1.13 10.78 -5.15
C CYS A 128 1.57 12.24 -5.23
N MET A 129 2.84 12.53 -4.95
CA MET A 129 3.39 13.91 -4.96
C MET A 129 2.57 14.91 -4.11
N GLY A 130 1.98 14.45 -3.00
CA GLY A 130 1.12 15.25 -2.12
C GLY A 130 -0.33 15.41 -2.59
N VAL A 131 -0.69 14.88 -3.76
CA VAL A 131 -2.07 14.83 -4.26
C VAL A 131 -2.73 13.54 -3.78
N GLY A 132 -3.91 13.64 -3.15
CA GLY A 132 -4.70 12.47 -2.75
C GLY A 132 -5.23 11.72 -3.98
N ILE A 133 -4.97 10.41 -4.01
CA ILE A 133 -5.50 9.49 -5.02
C ILE A 133 -6.73 8.81 -4.41
N PRO A 134 -7.90 8.85 -5.08
CA PRO A 134 -9.10 8.29 -4.48
C PRO A 134 -9.06 6.76 -4.47
N TYR A 135 -9.61 6.19 -3.40
CA TYR A 135 -9.97 4.78 -3.35
C TYR A 135 -11.13 4.55 -4.31
N CYS A 136 -11.07 3.52 -5.14
CA CYS A 136 -12.12 3.25 -6.12
C CYS A 136 -12.46 1.77 -6.19
N VAL A 137 -13.76 1.46 -6.14
CA VAL A 137 -14.28 0.09 -6.27
C VAL A 137 -15.17 -0.01 -7.49
N HIS A 138 -14.91 -1.04 -8.31
CA HIS A 138 -15.85 -1.45 -9.35
C HIS A 138 -16.87 -2.41 -8.77
N VAL A 139 -18.04 -1.89 -8.41
CA VAL A 139 -19.22 -2.70 -8.09
C VAL A 139 -20.00 -2.89 -9.38
N LEU A 140 -19.80 -3.98 -10.12
CA LEU A 140 -20.64 -4.22 -11.30
C LEU A 140 -22.08 -4.53 -10.86
N PRO A 141 -23.12 -3.93 -11.48
CA PRO A 141 -23.12 -3.12 -12.72
C PRO A 141 -23.05 -1.59 -12.50
N GLU A 142 -22.83 -1.13 -11.28
CA GLU A 142 -22.83 0.28 -10.92
C GLU A 142 -21.60 1.04 -11.44
N PRO A 143 -21.69 2.37 -11.59
CA PRO A 143 -20.54 3.21 -11.84
C PRO A 143 -19.47 3.03 -10.77
N GLN A 144 -18.21 3.23 -11.14
CA GLN A 144 -17.11 3.26 -10.19
C GLN A 144 -17.39 4.32 -9.10
N VAL A 145 -17.45 3.87 -7.85
CA VAL A 145 -17.59 4.76 -6.69
C VAL A 145 -16.20 5.00 -6.13
N CYS A 146 -15.86 6.27 -5.96
CA CYS A 146 -14.57 6.68 -5.46
C CYS A 146 -14.69 7.55 -4.21
N THR A 147 -13.87 7.29 -3.20
CA THR A 147 -13.79 8.03 -1.93
C THR A 147 -12.35 8.47 -1.66
N PRO A 148 -12.11 9.52 -0.87
CA PRO A 148 -10.74 9.94 -0.54
C PRO A 148 -9.95 8.89 0.25
N THR A 149 -10.65 8.17 1.13
CA THR A 149 -10.09 7.16 2.03
C THR A 149 -10.92 5.88 1.99
N ASP A 150 -10.39 4.83 2.59
CA ASP A 150 -11.09 3.56 2.84
C ASP A 150 -10.82 3.10 4.27
N THR A 151 -11.86 2.62 4.96
CA THR A 151 -11.77 2.18 6.37
C THR A 151 -12.16 0.71 6.45
N ARG A 152 -11.30 -0.11 7.05
CA ARG A 152 -11.55 -1.55 7.20
C ARG A 152 -10.93 -2.12 8.46
N GLU A 153 -11.41 -3.29 8.84
CA GLU A 153 -10.75 -4.10 9.86
C GLU A 153 -9.47 -4.73 9.30
N TRP A 154 -8.44 -4.78 10.14
CA TRP A 154 -7.15 -5.37 9.84
C TRP A 154 -6.91 -6.60 10.71
N LEU A 155 -6.27 -7.58 10.09
CA LEU A 155 -5.86 -8.84 10.67
C LEU A 155 -4.36 -8.99 10.52
N SER A 156 -3.72 -9.62 11.51
CA SER A 156 -2.31 -9.95 11.45
C SER A 156 -2.01 -11.14 12.35
N PRO A 157 -1.16 -12.08 11.93
CA PRO A 157 -0.63 -13.13 12.80
C PRO A 157 0.39 -12.59 13.82
N ASP A 158 0.94 -11.40 13.60
CA ASP A 158 1.69 -10.64 14.61
C ASP A 158 0.70 -9.70 15.32
N MET A 159 0.41 -10.01 16.59
CA MET A 159 -0.73 -9.50 17.36
C MET A 159 -0.33 -8.73 18.63
N THR A 160 0.97 -8.62 18.94
CA THR A 160 1.43 -7.84 20.10
C THR A 160 2.73 -7.13 19.85
N GLN A 161 2.80 -5.89 20.32
CA GLN A 161 4.02 -5.06 20.28
C GLN A 161 4.40 -4.60 21.68
N GLY A 162 3.88 -5.31 22.69
CA GLY A 162 4.14 -5.06 24.10
C GLY A 162 5.56 -5.43 24.53
N LEU A 163 5.81 -5.35 25.83
CA LEU A 163 7.12 -5.62 26.41
C LEU A 163 7.62 -7.04 26.05
N GLY A 164 8.73 -7.09 25.31
CA GLY A 164 9.35 -8.36 24.92
C GLY A 164 8.83 -8.94 23.60
N SER A 165 7.94 -8.22 22.90
CA SER A 165 7.57 -8.53 21.53
C SER A 165 8.38 -7.69 20.54
N GLU A 166 8.61 -8.24 19.36
CA GLU A 166 9.15 -7.54 18.20
C GLU A 166 8.11 -7.60 17.07
N ASN A 167 8.24 -6.76 16.03
CA ASN A 167 7.36 -6.79 14.86
C ASN A 167 7.66 -8.03 13.98
N LYS A 168 7.28 -9.20 14.50
CA LYS A 168 7.48 -10.55 13.97
C LYS A 168 6.45 -11.49 14.57
N VAL A 169 6.14 -12.59 13.88
CA VAL A 169 5.24 -13.63 14.40
C VAL A 169 5.99 -14.59 15.32
N GLU A 170 5.65 -14.61 16.59
CA GLU A 170 6.36 -15.39 17.61
C GLU A 170 5.46 -16.02 18.70
N GLY A 171 6.10 -16.50 19.77
CA GLY A 171 5.42 -17.22 20.85
C GLY A 171 4.41 -16.38 21.63
N LEU A 172 4.61 -15.05 21.70
CA LEU A 172 3.65 -14.16 22.35
C LEU A 172 2.36 -14.05 21.53
N ASP A 173 2.44 -14.00 20.20
CA ASP A 173 1.27 -14.01 19.32
C ASP A 173 0.54 -15.34 19.39
N TYR A 174 1.29 -16.45 19.44
CA TYR A 174 0.69 -17.76 19.64
C TYR A 174 -0.04 -17.86 20.99
N ALA A 175 0.50 -17.25 22.05
CA ALA A 175 -0.19 -17.21 23.34
C ALA A 175 -1.53 -16.47 23.22
N ILE A 176 -1.57 -15.33 22.54
CA ILE A 176 -2.81 -14.58 22.26
C ILE A 176 -3.79 -15.42 21.43
N PHE A 177 -3.31 -16.00 20.32
CA PHE A 177 -4.14 -16.88 19.47
C PHE A 177 -4.72 -18.05 20.27
N SER A 178 -3.93 -18.65 21.15
CA SER A 178 -4.36 -19.78 21.98
C SER A 178 -5.44 -19.41 23.00
N THR A 179 -5.45 -18.17 23.48
CA THR A 179 -6.52 -17.66 24.36
C THR A 179 -7.83 -17.42 23.62
N ASP A 180 -7.74 -17.20 22.30
CA ASP A 180 -8.88 -16.98 21.42
C ASP A 180 -9.47 -18.30 20.89
N TRP A 181 -8.83 -19.44 21.12
CA TRP A 181 -9.25 -20.74 20.59
C TRP A 181 -10.70 -21.09 20.94
N LEU A 182 -11.50 -21.44 19.93
CA LEU A 182 -12.95 -21.72 20.03
C LEU A 182 -13.77 -20.53 20.57
N THR A 183 -13.34 -19.31 20.25
CA THR A 183 -14.08 -18.06 20.54
C THR A 183 -14.43 -17.35 19.23
N ALA A 184 -15.21 -16.26 19.31
CA ALA A 184 -15.51 -15.37 18.19
C ALA A 184 -14.59 -14.13 18.18
N SER A 185 -13.36 -14.26 18.69
CA SER A 185 -12.40 -13.15 18.77
C SER A 185 -11.95 -12.72 17.37
N CYS A 186 -12.39 -11.55 16.93
CA CYS A 186 -12.16 -11.11 15.56
C CYS A 186 -10.68 -10.90 15.19
N ARG A 187 -9.78 -10.69 16.17
CA ARG A 187 -8.33 -10.54 15.91
C ARG A 187 -7.68 -11.85 15.44
N SER A 188 -8.27 -12.99 15.80
CA SER A 188 -7.75 -14.33 15.47
C SER A 188 -8.64 -15.10 14.50
N ASP A 189 -9.86 -14.62 14.21
CA ASP A 189 -10.77 -15.18 13.19
C ASP A 189 -10.35 -14.66 11.81
N TYR A 190 -9.32 -15.29 11.25
CA TYR A 190 -8.69 -14.86 10.00
C TYR A 190 -9.53 -15.23 8.78
N ASN A 191 -10.33 -16.29 8.88
CA ASN A 191 -11.17 -16.76 7.80
C ASN A 191 -12.58 -16.11 7.79
N CYS A 192 -12.94 -15.41 8.87
CA CYS A 192 -14.20 -14.73 9.12
C CYS A 192 -15.45 -15.62 9.07
N ASP A 193 -15.36 -16.82 9.62
CA ASP A 193 -16.51 -17.71 9.79
C ASP A 193 -17.17 -17.58 11.19
N GLY A 194 -16.59 -16.75 12.06
CA GLY A 194 -17.13 -16.43 13.38
C GLY A 194 -16.59 -17.33 14.49
N GLU A 195 -15.65 -18.24 14.21
CA GLU A 195 -15.00 -19.08 15.21
C GLU A 195 -13.50 -19.22 14.95
N VAL A 196 -12.69 -19.02 15.99
CA VAL A 196 -11.23 -19.21 15.90
C VAL A 196 -10.92 -20.69 16.05
N GLU A 197 -10.58 -21.35 14.94
CA GLU A 197 -10.36 -22.80 14.93
C GLU A 197 -9.14 -23.24 14.11
N GLY A 198 -9.13 -24.51 13.67
CA GLY A 198 -7.99 -25.13 12.99
C GLY A 198 -7.62 -24.43 11.67
N ARG A 199 -8.60 -23.83 10.99
CA ARG A 199 -8.34 -23.09 9.75
C ARG A 199 -7.58 -21.80 10.03
N ASP A 200 -7.95 -21.06 11.05
CA ASP A 200 -7.25 -19.84 11.48
C ASP A 200 -5.84 -20.16 11.98
N TYR A 201 -5.69 -21.27 12.71
CA TYR A 201 -4.36 -21.74 13.11
C TYR A 201 -3.47 -22.05 11.90
N SER A 202 -4.02 -22.63 10.84
CA SER A 202 -3.24 -22.90 9.62
C SER A 202 -2.77 -21.60 8.94
N MET A 203 -3.58 -20.55 8.99
CA MET A 203 -3.22 -19.22 8.49
C MET A 203 -2.14 -18.60 9.38
N PHE A 204 -2.29 -18.63 10.71
CA PHE A 204 -1.28 -18.20 11.66
C PHE A 204 0.06 -18.92 11.46
N ALA A 205 0.04 -20.26 11.48
CA ALA A 205 1.23 -21.10 11.46
C ALA A 205 2.05 -20.94 10.17
N ARG A 206 1.40 -20.59 9.05
CA ARG A 206 2.09 -20.29 7.79
C ARG A 206 3.02 -19.08 7.89
N HIS A 207 2.75 -18.17 8.82
CA HIS A 207 3.54 -16.96 9.04
C HIS A 207 4.51 -17.07 10.21
N TRP A 208 4.66 -18.25 10.82
CA TRP A 208 5.53 -18.45 11.96
C TRP A 208 6.96 -17.96 11.67
N LEU A 209 7.47 -17.08 12.54
CA LEU A 209 8.77 -16.42 12.40
C LEU A 209 8.92 -15.52 11.16
N HIS A 210 7.82 -15.06 10.56
CA HIS A 210 7.90 -13.91 9.65
C HIS A 210 8.34 -12.68 10.43
N LEU A 211 9.36 -11.99 9.95
CA LEU A 211 9.93 -10.78 10.56
C LEU A 211 9.90 -9.64 9.53
N CYS A 212 9.91 -8.41 10.04
CA CYS A 212 10.18 -7.23 9.22
C CYS A 212 11.50 -7.40 8.43
N PRO A 213 11.54 -7.02 7.15
CA PRO A 213 12.75 -7.04 6.33
C PRO A 213 13.82 -6.02 6.75
#